data_AF-A0AAR5PEI4-F1
#
_entry.id   AF-A0AAR5PEI4-F1
#
_cell.length_a   1.000
_cell.length_b   1.000
_cell.length_c   1.000
_cell.angle_alpha   90.00
_cell.angle_beta   90.00
_cell.angle_gamma   90.00
#
_symmetry.space_group_name_H-M   'P 1'
#
loop_
_entity.id
_entity.type
_entity.pdbx_description
1 polymer ?
#
loop_
_entity_poly.entity_id
_entity_poly.type
_entity_poly.pdbx_seq_one_letter_code
_entity_poly.pdbx_strand_id
1 'polypeptide(L)'
;MPYFLRNPGCIYQTGLQVLLDNDPNDYFISNVPSIGFQVQIHNPFDFPHFALPTMLSEINTSNFFAVSGEITGNSDAVKAMTTLERNCIFYNERKMNVTTRYTYQNCISECKVATILEICGCVPFYLLMDTDYSHIPCTIKDQNCIASNQDIIFDINRQRPHDGESNNKCKCYPNCGYITYQSYISKGPLDWSYFKNPHSIE
;
A
#
# COMPACT_ATOMS: atom_id res chain seq x y z
N MET A 1 11.75 -7.44 13.96
CA MET A 1 11.35 -7.96 12.63
C MET A 1 9.85 -8.13 12.63
N PRO A 2 9.10 -7.62 11.63
CA PRO A 2 7.66 -7.86 11.55
C PRO A 2 7.38 -9.36 11.41
N TYR A 3 6.43 -9.87 12.19
CA TYR A 3 6.02 -11.26 12.18
C TYR A 3 4.97 -11.47 11.09
N PHE A 4 5.38 -12.01 9.94
CA PHE A 4 4.43 -12.31 8.86
C PHE A 4 3.71 -13.62 9.15
N LEU A 5 2.39 -13.55 9.35
CA LEU A 5 1.52 -14.71 9.44
C LEU A 5 1.44 -15.38 8.07
N ARG A 6 1.62 -16.70 8.05
CA ARG A 6 1.47 -17.52 6.85
C ARG A 6 0.15 -18.26 6.93
N ASN A 7 -0.67 -18.16 5.88
CA ASN A 7 -1.87 -18.97 5.75
C ASN A 7 -1.46 -20.41 5.35
N PRO A 8 -1.79 -21.44 6.14
CA PRO A 8 -1.37 -22.82 5.88
C PRO A 8 -2.14 -23.50 4.74
N GLY A 9 -3.26 -22.93 4.26
CA GLY A 9 -4.09 -23.56 3.23
C GLY A 9 -4.85 -22.58 2.35
N CYS A 10 -5.28 -23.04 1.18
CA CYS A 10 -6.08 -22.25 0.23
C CYS A 10 -7.59 -22.36 0.51
N ILE A 11 -8.00 -22.26 1.78
CA ILE A 11 -9.41 -22.36 2.19
C ILE A 11 -9.80 -21.16 3.04
N TYR A 12 -11.05 -20.70 2.96
CA TYR A 12 -11.47 -19.47 3.63
C TYR A 12 -11.39 -19.59 5.17
N GLN A 13 -11.60 -20.78 5.73
CA GLN A 13 -11.55 -21.02 7.17
C GLN A 13 -10.16 -20.79 7.77
N THR A 14 -9.08 -20.97 6.99
CA THR A 14 -7.70 -20.71 7.43
C THR A 14 -7.19 -19.32 7.02
N GLY A 15 -7.98 -18.60 6.20
CA GLY A 15 -7.68 -17.24 5.78
C GLY A 15 -7.97 -16.20 6.86
N LEU A 16 -7.71 -14.94 6.53
CA LEU A 16 -8.10 -13.81 7.36
C LEU A 16 -9.63 -13.65 7.32
N GLN A 17 -10.26 -13.79 8.49
CA GLN A 17 -11.69 -13.53 8.67
C GLN A 17 -11.85 -12.34 9.60
N VAL A 18 -12.61 -11.34 9.16
CA VAL A 18 -12.91 -10.14 9.94
C VAL A 18 -14.40 -9.85 9.85
N LEU A 19 -15.01 -9.58 11.00
CA LEU A 19 -16.34 -9.00 11.09
C LEU A 19 -16.14 -7.51 11.35
N LEU A 20 -16.64 -6.67 10.45
CA LEU A 20 -16.50 -5.23 10.53
C LEU A 20 -17.86 -4.61 10.86
N ASP A 21 -17.88 -3.73 11.86
CA ASP A 21 -19.04 -2.94 12.23
C ASP A 21 -18.93 -1.55 11.60
N ASN A 22 -20.00 -1.08 10.96
CA ASN A 22 -20.04 0.22 10.29
C ASN A 22 -21.27 0.98 10.76
N ASP A 23 -21.05 2.19 11.27
CA ASP A 23 -22.13 3.13 11.54
C ASP A 23 -22.08 4.26 10.50
N PRO A 24 -22.97 4.23 9.47
CA PRO A 24 -23.05 5.29 8.48
C PRO A 24 -23.40 6.66 9.07
N ASN A 25 -23.98 6.73 10.27
CA ASN A 25 -24.33 8.00 10.91
C ASN A 25 -23.12 8.72 11.52
N ASP A 26 -22.02 8.00 11.75
CA ASP A 26 -20.76 8.55 12.28
C ASP A 26 -19.81 9.02 11.15
N TYR A 27 -20.29 9.03 9.90
CA TYR A 27 -19.47 9.50 8.78
C TYR A 27 -19.38 11.04 8.81
N PHE A 28 -18.20 11.57 9.12
CA PHE A 28 -17.96 13.01 9.08
C PHE A 28 -17.69 13.53 7.67
N ILE A 29 -16.64 13.00 7.02
CA ILE A 29 -16.24 13.28 5.63
C ILE A 29 -15.66 11.98 5.05
N SER A 30 -16.27 11.45 3.99
CA SER A 30 -15.74 10.28 3.29
C SER A 30 -15.00 10.70 2.02
N ASN A 31 -13.80 10.14 1.81
CA ASN A 31 -13.03 10.32 0.57
C ASN A 31 -13.65 9.56 -0.62
N VAL A 32 -14.55 8.62 -0.35
CA VAL A 32 -15.29 7.86 -1.36
C VAL A 32 -16.78 8.07 -1.14
N PRO A 33 -17.55 8.48 -2.17
CA PRO A 33 -18.99 8.71 -2.06
C PRO A 33 -19.76 7.37 -2.03
N SER A 34 -19.50 6.55 -1.02
CA SER A 34 -20.10 5.22 -0.82
C SER A 34 -20.14 4.87 0.66
N ILE A 35 -20.98 3.90 1.01
CA ILE A 35 -21.14 3.37 2.37
C ILE A 35 -20.57 1.96 2.39
N GLY A 36 -19.64 1.71 3.31
CA GLY A 36 -18.97 0.42 3.42
C GLY A 36 -17.52 0.53 3.84
N PHE A 37 -16.71 -0.43 3.39
CA PHE A 37 -15.31 -0.55 3.76
C PHE A 37 -14.40 -0.51 2.55
N GLN A 38 -13.23 0.09 2.72
CA GLN A 38 -12.14 0.04 1.76
C GLN A 38 -11.20 -1.10 2.11
N VAL A 39 -10.95 -1.99 1.15
CA VAL A 39 -10.04 -3.13 1.29
C VAL A 39 -8.89 -2.95 0.30
N GLN A 40 -7.66 -2.95 0.81
CA GLN A 40 -6.44 -2.89 0.00
C GLN A 40 -5.64 -4.17 0.21
N ILE A 41 -5.16 -4.74 -0.89
CA ILE A 41 -4.30 -5.93 -0.88
C ILE A 41 -3.03 -5.56 -1.63
N HIS A 42 -1.89 -5.60 -0.93
CA HIS A 42 -0.62 -5.16 -1.47
C HIS A 42 0.54 -5.98 -0.88
N ASN A 43 1.74 -5.74 -1.41
CA ASN A 43 2.95 -6.38 -0.91
C ASN A 43 3.20 -5.95 0.56
N PRO A 44 3.48 -6.89 1.47
CA PRO A 44 3.72 -6.58 2.89
C PRO A 44 4.93 -5.67 3.15
N PHE A 45 5.83 -5.50 2.18
CA PHE A 45 6.97 -4.59 2.28
C PHE A 45 6.72 -3.22 1.67
N ASP A 46 5.62 -3.02 0.95
CA ASP A 46 5.25 -1.72 0.39
C ASP A 46 4.54 -0.87 1.44
N PHE A 47 4.88 0.41 1.49
CA PHE A 47 4.16 1.39 2.29
C PHE A 47 2.70 1.51 1.80
N PRO A 48 1.69 1.31 2.67
CA PRO A 48 0.29 1.42 2.29
C PRO A 48 -0.06 2.87 2.00
N HIS A 49 -0.12 3.24 0.72
CA HIS A 49 -0.49 4.59 0.30
C HIS A 49 -1.90 4.62 -0.30
N PHE A 50 -2.57 5.77 -0.17
CA PHE A 50 -3.96 5.97 -0.61
C PHE A 50 -4.19 5.76 -2.13
N ALA A 51 -3.13 5.74 -2.94
CA ALA A 51 -3.23 5.53 -4.39
C ALA A 51 -3.05 4.04 -4.79
N LEU A 52 -3.02 3.11 -3.82
CA LEU A 52 -3.09 1.69 -4.09
C LEU A 52 -4.48 1.32 -4.61
N PRO A 53 -4.59 0.32 -5.51
CA PRO A 53 -5.87 -0.26 -5.89
C PRO A 53 -6.68 -0.65 -4.66
N THR A 54 -7.90 -0.13 -4.57
CA THR A 54 -8.80 -0.30 -3.44
C THR A 54 -10.09 -0.94 -3.92
N MET A 55 -10.54 -1.95 -3.19
CA MET A 55 -11.84 -2.59 -3.38
C MET A 55 -12.83 -2.03 -2.37
N LEU A 56 -14.09 -1.84 -2.79
CA LEU A 56 -15.17 -1.42 -1.92
C LEU A 56 -16.03 -2.62 -1.53
N SER A 57 -16.32 -2.73 -0.24
CA SER A 57 -17.16 -3.76 0.35
C SER A 57 -18.39 -3.11 0.98
N GLU A 58 -19.58 -3.52 0.58
CA GLU A 58 -20.85 -2.98 1.08
C GLU A 58 -21.13 -3.43 2.53
N ILE A 59 -21.91 -2.65 3.26
CA ILE A 59 -22.45 -3.07 4.58
C ILE A 59 -23.48 -4.20 4.41
N ASN A 60 -23.77 -4.94 5.50
CA ASN A 60 -24.73 -6.04 5.50
C ASN A 60 -24.46 -7.16 4.46
N THR A 61 -23.21 -7.30 4.05
CA THR A 61 -22.79 -8.34 3.10
C THR A 61 -21.62 -9.15 3.65
N SER A 62 -21.61 -10.45 3.35
CA SER A 62 -20.46 -11.33 3.52
C SER A 62 -19.66 -11.33 2.22
N ASN A 63 -18.42 -10.84 2.28
CA ASN A 63 -17.55 -10.71 1.11
C ASN A 63 -16.37 -11.68 1.22
N PHE A 64 -16.25 -12.57 0.23
CA PHE A 64 -15.13 -13.48 0.08
C PHE A 64 -14.14 -12.90 -0.93
N PHE A 65 -12.96 -12.52 -0.45
CA PHE A 65 -11.84 -12.07 -1.27
C PHE A 65 -10.89 -13.24 -1.53
N ALA A 66 -10.97 -13.84 -2.72
CA ALA A 66 -9.99 -14.82 -3.17
C ALA A 66 -8.78 -14.09 -3.75
N VAL A 67 -7.59 -14.37 -3.21
CA VAL A 67 -6.34 -13.67 -3.57
C VAL A 67 -5.35 -14.65 -4.21
N SER A 68 -4.86 -14.30 -5.39
CA SER A 68 -3.79 -15.02 -6.08
C SER A 68 -2.56 -14.12 -6.18
N GLY A 69 -1.42 -14.62 -5.72
CA GLY A 69 -0.13 -13.93 -5.82
C GLY A 69 0.69 -14.51 -6.96
N GLU A 70 1.15 -13.67 -7.88
CA GLU A 70 2.08 -14.04 -8.95
C GLU A 70 3.44 -13.37 -8.69
N ILE A 71 4.51 -14.16 -8.80
CA ILE A 71 5.87 -13.67 -8.57
C ILE A 71 6.61 -13.66 -9.91
N THR A 72 7.01 -12.47 -10.34
CA THR A 72 7.92 -12.30 -11.48
C THR A 72 9.34 -12.17 -10.95
N GLY A 73 10.20 -13.12 -11.31
CA GLY A 73 11.61 -13.15 -10.97
C GLY A 73 12.52 -13.00 -12.19
N ASN A 74 13.83 -13.02 -11.97
CA ASN A 74 14.83 -12.98 -13.03
C ASN A 74 15.83 -14.12 -12.90
N SER A 75 16.47 -14.45 -14.03
CA SER A 75 17.59 -15.40 -14.09
C SER A 75 18.80 -14.88 -13.33
N ASP A 76 19.70 -15.79 -12.95
CA ASP A 76 20.93 -15.42 -12.24
C ASP A 76 21.88 -14.59 -13.10
N ALA A 77 21.81 -14.72 -14.43
CA ALA A 77 22.55 -13.86 -15.36
C ALA A 77 22.16 -12.38 -15.19
N VAL A 78 20.88 -12.06 -15.01
CA VAL A 78 20.41 -10.68 -14.79
C VAL A 78 20.83 -10.17 -13.41
N LYS A 79 20.89 -11.04 -12.40
CA LYS A 79 21.40 -10.69 -11.07
C LYS A 79 22.90 -10.34 -11.10
N ALA A 80 23.66 -10.98 -11.97
CA ALA A 80 25.10 -10.75 -12.13
C ALA A 80 25.45 -9.47 -12.91
N MET A 81 24.52 -8.93 -13.71
CA MET A 81 24.69 -7.65 -14.40
C MET A 81 24.80 -6.50 -13.38
N THR A 82 25.44 -5.40 -13.77
CA THR A 82 25.41 -4.18 -12.96
C THR A 82 24.03 -3.52 -13.02
N THR A 83 23.68 -2.71 -12.02
CA THR A 83 22.40 -1.98 -11.98
C THR A 83 22.18 -1.11 -13.21
N LEU A 84 23.25 -0.49 -13.73
CA LEU A 84 23.23 0.35 -14.93
C LEU A 84 22.93 -0.45 -16.21
N GLU A 85 23.42 -1.68 -16.32
CA GLU A 85 23.19 -2.52 -17.50
C GLU A 85 21.76 -3.05 -17.56
N ARG A 86 21.18 -3.43 -16.41
CA ARG A 86 19.84 -4.02 -16.34
C ARG A 86 18.71 -3.03 -16.10
N ASN A 87 19.01 -1.77 -15.76
CA ASN A 87 18.03 -0.69 -15.56
C ASN A 87 16.91 -0.99 -14.54
N CYS A 88 17.17 -1.85 -13.56
CA CYS A 88 16.27 -2.20 -12.47
C CYS A 88 17.07 -2.48 -11.18
N ILE A 89 16.40 -2.39 -10.03
CA ILE A 89 16.99 -2.59 -8.71
C ILE A 89 16.33 -3.76 -7.98
N PHE A 90 17.13 -4.60 -7.31
CA PHE A 90 16.65 -5.61 -6.37
C PHE A 90 16.45 -5.02 -4.97
N TYR A 91 15.57 -5.65 -4.18
CA TYR A 91 15.09 -5.12 -2.90
C TYR A 91 16.17 -4.80 -1.85
N ASN A 92 17.38 -5.35 -2.01
CA ASN A 92 18.50 -5.26 -1.09
C ASN A 92 19.68 -4.40 -1.60
N GLU A 93 19.60 -3.84 -2.81
CA GLU A 93 20.74 -3.13 -3.41
C GLU A 93 20.79 -1.65 -3.04
N ARG A 94 19.65 -1.09 -2.62
CA ARG A 94 19.56 0.28 -2.13
C ARG A 94 19.10 0.28 -0.68
N LYS A 95 19.89 0.93 0.17
CA LYS A 95 19.47 1.25 1.53
C LYS A 95 18.35 2.30 1.47
N MET A 96 17.24 1.97 2.12
CA MET A 96 16.11 2.85 2.31
C MET A 96 16.29 3.62 3.62
N ASN A 97 15.79 4.86 3.68
CA ASN A 97 15.95 5.68 4.89
C ASN A 97 14.95 5.26 5.96
N VAL A 98 13.78 4.81 5.53
CA VAL A 98 12.61 4.64 6.38
C VAL A 98 12.03 3.24 6.22
N THR A 99 11.82 2.79 4.99
CA THR A 99 11.29 1.44 4.75
C THR A 99 12.41 0.39 4.90
N THR A 100 12.03 -0.87 5.07
CA THR A 100 13.02 -1.95 5.28
C THR A 100 13.63 -2.47 3.99
N ARG A 101 12.95 -2.30 2.85
CA ARG A 101 13.33 -2.87 1.56
C ARG A 101 13.07 -1.90 0.43
N TYR A 102 13.96 -1.91 -0.55
CA TYR A 102 13.72 -1.19 -1.78
C TYR A 102 12.55 -1.82 -2.53
N THR A 103 11.56 -0.99 -2.82
CA THR A 103 10.61 -1.21 -3.89
C THR A 103 10.44 0.13 -4.61
N TYR A 104 10.03 0.09 -5.88
CA TYR A 104 9.67 1.31 -6.60
C TYR A 104 8.68 2.15 -5.79
N GLN A 105 7.68 1.51 -5.20
CA GLN A 105 6.65 2.20 -4.42
C GLN A 105 7.22 2.85 -3.15
N ASN A 106 8.10 2.16 -2.44
CA ASN A 106 8.77 2.71 -1.26
C ASN A 106 9.70 3.88 -1.60
N CYS A 107 10.48 3.76 -2.67
CA CYS A 107 11.38 4.82 -3.14
C CYS A 107 10.62 6.11 -3.43
N ILE A 108 9.49 5.97 -4.12
CA ILE A 108 8.58 7.07 -4.41
C ILE A 108 7.98 7.66 -3.14
N SER A 109 7.50 6.83 -2.21
CA SER A 109 6.91 7.30 -0.95
C SER A 109 7.93 8.07 -0.11
N GLU A 110 9.16 7.57 0.03
CA GLU A 110 10.24 8.29 0.71
C GLU A 110 10.61 9.60 -0.03
N CYS A 111 10.64 9.60 -1.36
CA CYS A 111 10.91 10.81 -2.13
C CYS A 111 9.84 11.88 -1.94
N LYS A 112 8.57 11.47 -1.85
CA LYS A 112 7.45 12.38 -1.54
C LYS A 112 7.58 12.96 -0.15
N VAL A 113 7.84 12.14 0.86
CA VAL A 113 8.04 12.61 2.23
C VAL A 113 9.20 13.61 2.29
N ALA A 114 10.34 13.29 1.66
CA ALA A 114 11.48 14.20 1.59
C ALA A 114 11.15 15.51 0.88
N THR A 115 10.39 15.46 -0.22
CA THR A 115 9.96 16.63 -0.98
C THR A 115 9.01 17.52 -0.18
N ILE A 116 8.04 16.94 0.53
CA ILE A 116 7.10 17.72 1.35
C ILE A 116 7.85 18.36 2.53
N LEU A 117 8.77 17.63 3.16
CA LEU A 117 9.60 18.16 4.23
C LEU A 117 10.50 19.31 3.74
N GLU A 118 11.08 19.20 2.54
CA GLU A 118 11.90 20.24 1.92
C GLU A 118 11.10 21.52 1.64
N ILE A 119 9.88 21.39 1.09
CA ILE A 119 9.08 22.54 0.62
C ILE A 119 8.26 23.16 1.77
N CYS A 120 7.61 22.32 2.58
CA CYS A 120 6.65 22.75 3.59
C CYS A 120 7.18 22.62 5.02
N GLY A 121 8.35 22.02 5.25
CA GLY A 121 8.95 21.91 6.58
C GLY A 121 8.25 20.93 7.53
N CYS A 122 7.30 20.14 7.05
CA CYS A 122 6.52 19.19 7.84
C CYS A 122 6.20 17.91 7.06
N VAL A 123 5.74 16.86 7.74
CA VAL A 123 5.27 15.61 7.12
C VAL A 123 3.80 15.36 7.49
N PRO A 124 2.90 15.12 6.51
CA PRO A 124 1.50 14.83 6.78
C PRO A 124 1.34 13.54 7.57
N PHE A 125 0.36 13.50 8.49
CA PHE A 125 0.16 12.36 9.39
C PHE A 125 0.00 11.00 8.66
N TYR A 126 -0.66 11.00 7.49
CA TYR A 126 -0.90 9.80 6.69
C TYR A 126 0.34 9.32 5.90
N LEU A 127 1.42 10.09 5.90
CA LEU A 127 2.73 9.71 5.35
C LEU A 127 3.78 9.52 6.45
N LEU A 128 3.39 9.63 7.73
CA LEU A 128 4.29 9.30 8.82
C LEU A 128 4.61 7.81 8.73
N MET A 129 5.90 7.53 8.65
CA MET A 129 6.43 6.18 8.65
C MET A 129 7.17 5.98 9.97
N ASP A 130 6.97 4.81 10.56
CA ASP A 130 7.43 4.47 11.91
C ASP A 130 8.97 4.30 11.95
N THR A 131 9.69 5.42 12.03
CA THR A 131 11.15 5.45 12.17
C THR A 131 11.63 6.64 13.00
N ASP A 132 12.83 6.50 13.57
CA ASP A 132 13.52 7.44 14.49
C ASP A 132 13.79 8.85 13.93
N TYR A 133 13.36 9.15 12.70
CA TYR A 133 13.39 10.51 12.20
C TYR A 133 12.27 11.30 12.89
N SER A 134 12.70 12.23 13.73
CA SER A 134 11.89 13.24 14.41
C SER A 134 11.10 14.08 13.39
N HIS A 135 10.05 13.51 12.81
CA HIS A 135 9.24 14.15 11.78
C HIS A 135 8.36 15.21 12.44
N ILE A 136 8.46 16.46 11.95
CA ILE A 136 7.59 17.56 12.35
C ILE A 136 6.23 17.30 11.71
N PRO A 137 5.19 16.92 12.48
CA PRO A 137 3.89 16.61 11.89
C PRO A 137 3.26 17.89 11.34
N CYS A 138 2.70 17.80 10.13
CA CYS A 138 1.95 18.93 9.57
C CYS A 138 0.68 19.21 10.38
N THR A 139 0.39 20.49 10.57
CA THR A 139 -0.85 20.98 11.18
C THR A 139 -1.82 21.48 10.11
N ILE A 140 -3.00 21.94 10.54
CA ILE A 140 -4.00 22.55 9.63
C ILE A 140 -3.41 23.78 8.91
N LYS A 141 -2.47 24.51 9.54
CA LYS A 141 -1.84 25.71 8.94
C LYS A 141 -0.99 25.37 7.71
N ASP A 142 -0.45 24.16 7.66
CA ASP A 142 0.48 23.70 6.62
C ASP A 142 -0.27 23.12 5.41
N GLN A 143 -1.58 22.89 5.53
CA GLN A 143 -2.42 22.32 4.47
C GLN A 143 -2.38 23.17 3.18
N ASN A 144 -2.33 24.49 3.31
CA ASN A 144 -2.24 25.38 2.15
C ASN A 144 -0.93 25.17 1.38
N CYS A 145 0.20 24.94 2.08
CA CYS A 145 1.48 24.66 1.42
C CYS A 145 1.40 23.36 0.62
N ILE A 146 0.84 22.30 1.22
CA ILE A 146 0.68 21.01 0.55
C ILE A 146 -0.24 21.16 -0.66
N ALA A 147 -1.38 21.84 -0.50
CA ALA A 147 -2.37 22.06 -1.55
C ALA A 147 -1.78 22.82 -2.76
N SER A 148 -1.01 23.89 -2.52
CA SER A 148 -0.39 24.68 -3.59
C SER A 148 0.75 23.97 -4.31
N ASN A 149 1.34 22.94 -3.70
CA ASN A 149 2.47 22.19 -4.27
C ASN A 149 2.07 20.77 -4.69
N GLN A 150 0.77 20.48 -4.81
CA GLN A 150 0.29 19.13 -5.15
C GLN A 150 0.87 18.62 -6.45
N ASP A 151 0.97 19.45 -7.49
CA ASP A 151 1.53 19.03 -8.77
C ASP A 151 2.99 18.56 -8.60
N ILE A 152 3.81 19.32 -7.87
CA ILE A 152 5.22 18.97 -7.62
C ILE A 152 5.32 17.67 -6.78
N ILE A 153 4.43 17.48 -5.81
CA ILE A 153 4.43 16.34 -4.89
C ILE A 153 3.88 15.06 -5.56
N PHE A 154 2.86 15.19 -6.39
CA PHE A 154 2.11 14.06 -6.95
C PHE A 154 2.50 13.71 -8.40
N ASP A 155 3.02 14.65 -9.19
CA ASP A 155 3.53 14.38 -10.55
C ASP A 155 4.85 13.60 -10.55
N ILE A 156 5.50 13.40 -9.39
CA ILE A 156 6.61 12.46 -9.22
C ILE A 156 6.28 11.06 -9.78
N ASN A 157 5.00 10.70 -9.87
CA ASN A 157 4.49 9.39 -10.28
C ASN A 157 3.85 9.34 -11.67
N ARG A 158 3.88 10.43 -12.45
CA ARG A 158 3.00 10.56 -13.62
C ARG A 158 3.21 9.46 -14.66
N GLN A 159 4.42 8.89 -14.74
CA GLN A 159 4.70 7.64 -15.44
C GLN A 159 5.69 6.81 -14.64
N ARG A 160 5.30 5.56 -14.29
CA ARG A 160 6.28 4.58 -13.81
C ARG A 160 7.21 4.28 -15.00
N PRO A 161 8.53 4.48 -14.87
CA PRO A 161 9.44 4.07 -15.93
C PRO A 161 9.29 2.57 -16.16
N HIS A 162 9.19 2.15 -17.42
CA HIS A 162 9.30 0.74 -17.78
C HIS A 162 10.76 0.27 -17.69
N ASP A 163 11.69 1.18 -17.96
CA ASP A 163 13.13 1.04 -17.88
C ASP A 163 13.78 2.33 -17.37
N GLY A 164 14.83 2.19 -16.55
CA GLY A 164 15.67 3.31 -16.15
C GLY A 164 15.14 4.13 -14.95
N GLU A 165 15.56 5.39 -14.89
CA GLU A 165 15.33 6.28 -13.74
C GLU A 165 14.06 7.13 -13.92
N SER A 166 13.24 7.27 -12.87
CA SER A 166 11.95 7.97 -12.96
C SER A 166 12.04 9.46 -13.29
N ASN A 167 12.84 10.25 -12.55
CA ASN A 167 13.07 11.67 -12.83
C ASN A 167 14.31 12.19 -12.08
N ASN A 168 14.82 13.36 -12.45
CA ASN A 168 16.03 13.95 -11.84
C ASN A 168 15.93 14.21 -10.32
N LYS A 169 14.72 14.37 -9.77
CA LYS A 169 14.51 14.62 -8.33
C LYS A 169 14.42 13.30 -7.54
N CYS A 170 13.69 12.34 -8.05
CA CYS A 170 13.48 11.01 -7.49
C CYS A 170 14.15 9.98 -8.38
N LYS A 171 15.33 9.53 -7.95
CA LYS A 171 16.13 8.52 -8.64
C LYS A 171 15.61 7.10 -8.39
N CYS A 172 14.36 6.82 -8.74
CA CYS A 172 13.73 5.51 -8.51
C CYS A 172 13.78 4.67 -9.79
N TYR A 173 14.22 3.43 -9.65
CA TYR A 173 14.27 2.41 -10.70
C TYR A 173 13.15 1.38 -10.52
N PRO A 174 12.69 0.74 -11.60
CA PRO A 174 11.81 -0.41 -11.52
C PRO A 174 12.38 -1.53 -10.64
N ASN A 175 11.49 -2.30 -10.03
CA ASN A 175 11.90 -3.52 -9.34
C ASN A 175 12.33 -4.56 -10.38
N CYS A 176 13.50 -5.17 -10.21
CA CYS A 176 13.86 -6.29 -11.08
C CYS A 176 12.86 -7.44 -10.93
N GLY A 177 12.52 -7.81 -9.70
CA GLY A 177 11.48 -8.81 -9.41
C GLY A 177 10.36 -8.18 -8.60
N TYR A 178 9.12 -8.57 -8.89
CA TYR A 178 7.94 -8.01 -8.23
C TYR A 178 6.88 -9.08 -7.99
N ILE A 179 5.95 -8.76 -7.10
CA ILE A 179 4.80 -9.61 -6.79
C ILE A 179 3.55 -8.82 -7.15
N THR A 180 2.67 -9.42 -7.93
CA THR A 180 1.33 -8.88 -8.21
C THR A 180 0.29 -9.70 -7.49
N TYR A 181 -0.76 -9.03 -7.02
CA TYR A 181 -1.90 -9.68 -6.38
C TYR A 181 -3.13 -9.47 -7.26
N GLN A 182 -3.73 -10.57 -7.70
CA GLN A 182 -5.04 -10.57 -8.34
C GLN A 182 -6.07 -11.00 -7.32
N SER A 183 -7.16 -10.27 -7.21
CA SER A 183 -8.23 -10.53 -6.26
C SER A 183 -9.57 -10.69 -6.96
N TYR A 184 -10.31 -11.72 -6.57
CA TYR A 184 -11.67 -11.98 -7.02
C TYR A 184 -12.61 -11.86 -5.83
N ILE A 185 -13.73 -11.17 -6.02
CA ILE A 185 -14.71 -10.91 -4.98
C ILE A 185 -15.97 -11.71 -5.28
N SER A 186 -16.42 -12.47 -4.29
CA SER A 186 -17.78 -13.03 -4.25
C SER A 186 -18.49 -12.43 -3.04
N LYS A 187 -19.77 -12.08 -3.20
CA LYS A 187 -20.55 -11.44 -2.14
C LYS A 187 -21.93 -12.08 -2.00
N GLY A 188 -22.43 -12.09 -0.77
CA GLY A 188 -23.79 -12.51 -0.44
C GLY A 188 -24.34 -11.71 0.76
N PRO A 189 -25.64 -11.81 1.04
CA PRO A 189 -26.21 -11.16 2.23
C PRO A 189 -25.55 -11.71 3.50
N LEU A 190 -25.26 -10.83 4.45
CA LEU A 190 -24.74 -11.22 5.76
C LEU A 190 -25.88 -11.77 6.62
N ASP A 191 -25.75 -13.02 7.07
CA ASP A 191 -26.67 -13.59 8.03
C ASP A 191 -26.17 -13.32 9.47
N TRP A 192 -26.79 -12.34 10.12
CA TRP A 192 -26.49 -11.97 11.50
C TRP A 192 -26.80 -13.07 12.52
N SER A 193 -27.66 -14.04 12.19
CA SER A 193 -28.01 -15.13 13.10
C SER A 193 -26.82 -16.06 13.37
N TYR A 194 -25.90 -16.16 12.40
CA TYR A 194 -24.66 -16.94 12.50
C TYR A 194 -23.78 -16.48 13.68
N PHE A 195 -23.71 -15.18 13.94
CA PHE A 195 -22.87 -14.62 15.03
C PHE A 195 -23.58 -14.55 16.38
N LYS A 196 -24.91 -14.69 16.40
CA LYS A 196 -25.71 -14.64 17.65
C LYS A 196 -25.78 -15.99 18.36
N ASN A 197 -25.47 -17.09 17.68
CA ASN A 197 -25.55 -18.44 18.23
C ASN A 197 -24.18 -19.14 18.18
N PRO A 198 -23.41 -19.16 19.30
CA PRO A 198 -22.09 -19.79 19.33
C PRO A 198 -22.10 -21.33 19.21
N HIS A 199 -23.26 -21.96 18.99
CA HIS A 199 -23.46 -23.41 18.94
C HIS A 199 -23.84 -23.97 17.54
N SER A 200 -23.81 -23.18 16.47
CA SER A 200 -24.16 -23.64 15.11
C SER A 200 -23.02 -24.32 14.35
N ILE A 201 -21.98 -24.78 15.06
CA ILE A 201 -20.92 -25.64 14.52
C ILE A 201 -20.97 -26.99 15.26
N GLU A 202 -21.93 -27.82 14.86
CA GLU A 202 -21.84 -29.29 14.90
C GLU A 202 -22.36 -29.84 13.57
#